data_AF-A0AAV2JGA5-F1
#
_entry.id   AF-A0AAV2JGA5-F1
#
_cell.length_a   1.000
_cell.length_b   1.000
_cell.length_c   1.000
_cell.angle_alpha   90.00
_cell.angle_beta   90.00
_cell.angle_gamma   90.00
#
_symmetry.space_group_name_H-M   'P 1'
#
loop_
_entity.id
_entity.type
_entity.pdbx_description
1 polymer ?
#
loop_
_entity_poly.entity_id
_entity_poly.type
_entity_poly.pdbx_seq_one_letter_code
_entity_poly.pdbx_strand_id
1 'polypeptide(L)'
;MDPGFPTESDSKEDKRLSVMSEGSTLSSVKGFTKTVRSEGSTLSSVKGRTKTVPSEGSTLPSVKGFTKTVPSEGSTLPSVKGRTKTVPSEGSTLPSVKGCTKTVPSEGSTLPSVKGRTKTVPSEGSTLSSVKGRTKTVPSEGSTLSSVKGCTKTVPSEGSTLPSVKGRTKTVPSEGSTLSSVKGFTKTVRSEGSTLSSVKGRTKTVRSEGSILPSVKGFTKTVPSEGSTLPSVKGRTKTVPSEGSTLPSVKGCTKTVPSEGSTLPSVKGRTKTVPSEGSTLSSVKGRTETQTNKLQGS
;
A
#
# COMPACT_ATOMS: atom_id res chain seq x y z
N MET A 1 -29.89 15.40 -53.30
CA MET A 1 -28.58 15.02 -52.76
C MET A 1 -28.67 15.22 -51.26
N ASP A 2 -28.85 14.11 -50.54
CA ASP A 2 -29.04 14.08 -49.09
C ASP A 2 -28.00 13.08 -48.56
N PRO A 3 -27.02 13.49 -47.74
CA PRO A 3 -26.05 12.55 -47.19
C PRO A 3 -26.73 11.79 -46.07
N GLY A 4 -27.28 10.62 -46.41
CA GLY A 4 -27.95 9.74 -45.46
C GLY A 4 -27.07 9.42 -44.25
N PHE A 5 -27.54 9.84 -43.07
CA PHE A 5 -27.03 9.37 -41.79
C PHE A 5 -27.23 7.85 -41.71
N PRO A 6 -26.22 7.04 -41.33
CA PRO A 6 -26.47 5.64 -41.07
C PRO A 6 -27.32 5.52 -39.80
N THR A 7 -28.54 5.02 -40.00
CA THR A 7 -29.52 4.72 -38.95
C THR A 7 -28.99 3.66 -38.01
N GLU A 8 -29.24 3.89 -36.72
CA GLU A 8 -28.96 3.00 -35.60
C GLU A 8 -29.50 1.60 -35.90
N SER A 9 -28.59 0.68 -36.25
CA SER A 9 -28.96 -0.71 -36.55
C SER A 9 -29.12 -1.50 -35.25
N ASP A 10 -30.32 -2.03 -35.15
CA ASP A 10 -30.86 -2.85 -34.09
C ASP A 10 -30.05 -4.13 -33.81
N SER A 11 -30.27 -4.63 -32.59
CA SER A 11 -29.65 -5.76 -31.92
C SER A 11 -29.29 -6.99 -32.78
N LYS A 12 -27.99 -7.17 -33.08
CA LYS A 12 -27.36 -8.48 -33.32
C LYS A 12 -26.04 -8.54 -32.57
N GLU A 13 -25.75 -9.69 -31.96
CA GLU A 13 -24.52 -9.94 -31.20
C GLU A 13 -23.31 -9.95 -32.16
N ASP A 14 -22.87 -8.74 -32.51
CA ASP A 14 -21.87 -8.47 -33.54
C ASP A 14 -20.48 -8.86 -33.00
N LYS A 15 -20.09 -10.13 -33.25
CA LYS A 15 -18.74 -10.62 -32.96
C LYS A 15 -17.76 -9.93 -33.92
N ARG A 16 -17.18 -8.81 -33.47
CA ARG A 16 -16.16 -8.09 -34.25
C ARG A 16 -14.77 -8.65 -33.94
N LEU A 17 -14.09 -9.11 -34.99
CA LEU A 17 -12.74 -9.69 -34.88
C LEU A 17 -11.70 -8.65 -34.47
N SER A 18 -11.75 -7.43 -35.00
CA SER A 18 -10.91 -6.31 -34.60
C SER A 18 -11.64 -5.00 -34.91
N VAL A 19 -11.42 -3.97 -34.09
CA VAL A 19 -11.78 -2.59 -34.39
C VAL A 19 -10.49 -1.78 -34.34
N MET A 20 -10.19 -1.06 -35.41
CA MET A 20 -9.02 -0.17 -35.50
C MET A 20 -9.53 1.22 -35.81
N SER A 21 -9.01 2.22 -35.10
CA SER A 21 -9.24 3.63 -35.38
C SER A 21 -7.88 4.28 -35.55
N GLU A 22 -7.64 4.85 -36.74
CA GLU A 22 -6.44 5.56 -37.13
C GLU A 22 -6.87 6.94 -37.64
N GLY A 23 -6.34 8.02 -37.05
CA GLY A 23 -6.61 9.41 -37.43
C GLY A 23 -8.07 9.89 -37.37
N SER A 24 -8.99 9.14 -36.75
CA SER A 24 -10.44 9.40 -36.80
C SER A 24 -11.09 9.36 -35.41
N THR A 25 -12.24 10.03 -35.26
CA THR A 25 -13.05 9.96 -34.03
C THR A 25 -14.03 8.79 -34.11
N LEU A 26 -14.03 7.90 -33.12
CA LEU A 26 -14.96 6.76 -33.06
C LEU A 26 -15.77 6.82 -31.75
N SER A 27 -17.09 6.99 -31.87
CA SER A 27 -17.95 7.35 -30.73
C SER A 27 -18.10 6.22 -29.71
N SER A 28 -18.34 4.98 -30.13
CA SER A 28 -18.37 3.85 -29.20
C SER A 28 -18.24 2.50 -29.88
N VAL A 29 -17.54 1.58 -29.22
CA VAL A 29 -17.55 0.14 -29.54
C VAL A 29 -18.39 -0.58 -28.50
N LYS A 30 -19.45 -1.24 -28.93
CA LYS A 30 -20.33 -2.08 -28.09
C LYS A 30 -20.23 -3.55 -28.54
N GLY A 31 -20.33 -4.50 -27.60
CA GLY A 31 -20.48 -5.92 -27.91
C GLY A 31 -19.26 -6.78 -27.59
N PHE A 32 -19.04 -7.83 -28.39
CA PHE A 32 -17.96 -8.80 -28.19
C PHE A 32 -16.84 -8.56 -29.19
N THR A 33 -15.67 -8.11 -28.71
CA THR A 33 -14.52 -7.76 -29.56
C THR A 33 -13.28 -8.55 -29.19
N LYS A 34 -12.47 -8.95 -30.18
CA LYS A 34 -11.12 -9.49 -29.88
C LYS A 34 -10.21 -8.34 -29.49
N THR A 35 -10.05 -7.36 -30.36
CA THR A 35 -9.11 -6.25 -30.20
C THR A 35 -9.78 -4.92 -30.54
N VAL A 36 -9.55 -3.89 -29.74
CA VAL A 36 -9.92 -2.49 -30.05
C VAL A 36 -8.66 -1.65 -29.94
N ARG A 37 -8.05 -1.29 -31.08
CA ARG A 37 -6.80 -0.53 -31.16
C ARG A 37 -7.11 0.92 -31.50
N SER A 38 -6.44 1.84 -30.80
CA SER A 38 -6.50 3.28 -31.05
C SER A 38 -5.09 3.82 -31.14
N GLU A 39 -4.73 4.36 -32.31
CA GLU A 39 -3.45 5.01 -32.58
C GLU A 39 -3.74 6.41 -33.12
N GLY A 40 -3.19 7.44 -32.47
CA GLY A 40 -3.39 8.85 -32.83
C GLY A 40 -4.86 9.32 -32.87
N SER A 41 -5.78 8.57 -32.24
CA SER A 41 -7.23 8.72 -32.40
C SER A 41 -7.95 8.95 -31.08
N THR A 42 -9.12 9.58 -31.13
CA THR A 42 -10.03 9.70 -29.97
C THR A 42 -11.18 8.70 -30.11
N LEU A 43 -11.12 7.63 -29.33
CA LEU A 43 -12.25 6.71 -29.13
C LEU A 43 -13.02 7.19 -27.88
N SER A 44 -14.37 7.16 -27.84
CA SER A 44 -15.14 7.71 -26.69
C SER A 44 -15.72 6.69 -25.69
N SER A 45 -15.89 5.40 -26.03
CA SER A 45 -16.22 4.33 -25.05
C SER A 45 -16.10 2.92 -25.62
N VAL A 46 -15.50 1.99 -24.86
CA VAL A 46 -15.57 0.54 -25.12
C VAL A 46 -16.46 -0.13 -24.07
N LYS A 47 -17.60 -0.70 -24.49
CA LYS A 47 -18.55 -1.38 -23.60
C LYS A 47 -18.79 -2.82 -24.04
N GLY A 48 -18.50 -3.78 -23.18
CA GLY A 48 -18.83 -5.19 -23.43
C GLY A 48 -17.73 -6.15 -23.03
N ARG A 49 -17.49 -7.17 -23.86
CA ARG A 49 -16.48 -8.21 -23.61
C ARG A 49 -15.37 -8.12 -24.65
N THR A 50 -14.20 -7.70 -24.20
CA THR A 50 -13.04 -7.45 -25.08
C THR A 50 -11.84 -8.29 -24.64
N LYS A 51 -11.03 -8.83 -25.58
CA LYS A 51 -9.76 -9.45 -25.16
C LYS A 51 -8.73 -8.36 -24.86
N THR A 52 -8.44 -7.48 -25.81
CA THR A 52 -7.37 -6.48 -25.66
C THR A 52 -7.81 -5.10 -26.13
N VAL A 53 -7.44 -4.06 -25.38
CA VAL A 53 -7.62 -2.65 -25.75
C VAL A 53 -6.28 -1.91 -25.60
N PRO A 54 -5.37 -1.99 -26.59
CA PRO A 54 -4.10 -1.27 -26.56
C PRO A 54 -4.24 0.22 -26.92
N SER A 55 -3.31 1.02 -26.40
CA SER A 55 -3.15 2.44 -26.71
C SER A 55 -1.71 2.87 -26.67
N GLU A 56 -1.31 3.56 -27.72
CA GLU A 56 0.01 4.18 -27.89
C GLU A 56 -0.20 5.64 -28.29
N GLY A 57 0.47 6.56 -27.58
CA GLY A 57 0.44 8.01 -27.86
C GLY A 57 -0.95 8.64 -27.94
N SER A 58 -1.97 8.02 -27.34
CA SER A 58 -3.39 8.38 -27.55
C SER A 58 -4.11 8.62 -26.23
N THR A 59 -5.24 9.33 -26.30
CA THR A 59 -6.20 9.41 -25.19
C THR A 59 -7.28 8.36 -25.43
N LEU A 60 -7.26 7.25 -24.69
CA LEU A 60 -8.35 6.26 -24.78
C LEU A 60 -9.63 6.78 -24.10
N PRO A 61 -10.76 6.08 -24.27
CA PRO A 61 -11.99 6.27 -23.50
C PRO A 61 -12.22 5.23 -22.40
N SER A 62 -13.25 5.46 -21.60
CA SER A 62 -13.63 4.55 -20.52
C SER A 62 -13.89 3.15 -21.06
N VAL A 63 -13.18 2.17 -20.48
CA VAL A 63 -13.39 0.74 -20.76
C VAL A 63 -14.34 0.19 -19.70
N LYS A 64 -15.54 -0.24 -20.12
CA LYS A 64 -16.57 -0.79 -19.24
C LYS A 64 -16.93 -2.23 -19.61
N GLY A 65 -16.74 -3.17 -18.68
CA GLY A 65 -17.21 -4.56 -18.85
C GLY A 65 -16.16 -5.60 -18.48
N PHE A 66 -16.05 -6.65 -19.31
CA PHE A 66 -15.04 -7.70 -19.14
C PHE A 66 -13.91 -7.50 -20.13
N THR A 67 -12.70 -7.25 -19.64
CA THR A 67 -11.52 -7.09 -20.50
C THR A 67 -10.42 -8.04 -20.05
N LYS A 68 -9.68 -8.68 -20.97
CA LYS A 68 -8.48 -9.42 -20.51
C LYS A 68 -7.35 -8.43 -20.20
N THR A 69 -6.96 -7.60 -21.17
CA THR A 69 -5.79 -6.72 -21.05
C THR A 69 -6.09 -5.32 -21.58
N VAL A 70 -5.63 -4.29 -20.87
CA VAL A 70 -5.68 -2.88 -21.31
C VAL A 70 -4.27 -2.28 -21.16
N PRO A 71 -3.36 -2.51 -22.11
CA PRO A 71 -2.02 -1.93 -22.08
C PRO A 71 -2.01 -0.47 -22.52
N SER A 72 -1.07 0.29 -21.99
CA SER A 72 -0.92 1.73 -22.23
C SER A 72 0.56 2.11 -22.17
N GLU A 73 1.02 2.75 -23.24
CA GLU A 73 2.37 3.30 -23.37
C GLU A 73 2.28 4.77 -23.78
N GLY A 74 2.96 5.65 -23.03
CA GLY A 74 3.01 7.10 -23.29
C GLY A 74 1.63 7.77 -23.43
N SER A 75 0.60 7.20 -22.78
CA SER A 75 -0.80 7.54 -23.03
C SER A 75 -1.49 8.08 -21.77
N THR A 76 -2.55 8.85 -21.96
CA THR A 76 -3.49 9.18 -20.89
C THR A 76 -4.70 8.29 -21.04
N LEU A 77 -4.80 7.25 -20.20
CA LEU A 77 -5.98 6.41 -20.14
C LEU A 77 -7.10 7.15 -19.39
N PRO A 78 -8.37 6.76 -19.56
CA PRO A 78 -9.45 7.11 -18.65
C PRO A 78 -9.91 5.88 -17.86
N SER A 79 -10.99 6.01 -17.08
CA SER A 79 -11.33 5.00 -16.08
C SER A 79 -11.64 3.61 -16.68
N VAL A 80 -11.00 2.58 -16.13
CA VAL A 80 -11.30 1.16 -16.41
C VAL A 80 -12.30 0.69 -15.35
N LYS A 81 -13.50 0.27 -15.77
CA LYS A 81 -14.57 -0.20 -14.88
C LYS A 81 -15.04 -1.61 -15.24
N GLY A 82 -14.95 -2.55 -14.29
CA GLY A 82 -15.52 -3.89 -14.44
C GLY A 82 -14.58 -4.99 -14.02
N ARG A 83 -14.50 -6.06 -14.82
CA ARG A 83 -13.65 -7.22 -14.54
C ARG A 83 -12.51 -7.26 -15.54
N THR A 84 -11.30 -7.01 -15.06
CA THR A 84 -10.09 -6.96 -15.90
C THR A 84 -9.08 -8.00 -15.43
N LYS A 85 -8.33 -8.66 -16.33
CA LYS A 85 -7.19 -9.47 -15.85
C LYS A 85 -6.00 -8.55 -15.55
N THR A 86 -5.54 -7.78 -16.52
CA THR A 86 -4.32 -6.97 -16.40
C THR A 86 -4.52 -5.57 -16.99
N VAL A 87 -3.98 -4.56 -16.32
CA VAL A 87 -3.92 -3.16 -16.81
C VAL A 87 -2.47 -2.66 -16.65
N PRO A 88 -1.55 -3.00 -17.58
CA PRO A 88 -0.19 -2.50 -17.54
C PRO A 88 -0.10 -1.05 -18.04
N SER A 89 0.90 -0.33 -17.54
CA SER A 89 1.08 1.10 -17.76
C SER A 89 2.55 1.46 -17.71
N GLU A 90 3.06 2.03 -18.79
CA GLU A 90 4.44 2.51 -18.90
C GLU A 90 4.41 3.98 -19.34
N GLY A 91 5.10 4.85 -18.58
CA GLY A 91 5.17 6.29 -18.86
C GLY A 91 3.80 6.96 -19.01
N SER A 92 2.76 6.41 -18.38
CA SER A 92 1.36 6.76 -18.65
C SER A 92 0.66 7.34 -17.42
N THR A 93 -0.42 8.10 -17.66
CA THR A 93 -1.30 8.60 -16.60
C THR A 93 -2.64 7.87 -16.63
N LEU A 94 -3.03 7.27 -15.50
CA LEU A 94 -4.09 6.27 -15.39
C LEU A 94 -5.11 6.66 -14.30
N PRO A 95 -6.27 7.30 -14.59
CA PRO A 95 -7.05 8.04 -13.60
C PRO A 95 -7.76 7.16 -12.58
N SER A 96 -8.36 6.03 -12.99
CA SER A 96 -8.81 5.04 -12.00
C SER A 96 -9.10 3.65 -12.57
N VAL A 97 -8.71 2.60 -11.85
CA VAL A 97 -9.16 1.23 -12.08
C VAL A 97 -10.21 0.85 -11.03
N LYS A 98 -11.44 0.57 -11.45
CA LYS A 98 -12.59 0.24 -10.57
C LYS A 98 -13.14 -1.15 -10.88
N GLY A 99 -13.16 -2.04 -9.89
CA GLY A 99 -13.87 -3.33 -9.99
C GLY A 99 -13.02 -4.52 -9.54
N CYS A 100 -13.03 -5.60 -10.33
CA CYS A 100 -12.29 -6.82 -10.04
C CYS A 100 -11.12 -6.97 -11.02
N THR A 101 -9.90 -6.72 -10.53
CA THR A 101 -8.68 -6.80 -11.35
C THR A 101 -7.75 -7.88 -10.82
N LYS A 102 -7.01 -8.60 -11.68
CA LYS A 102 -5.94 -9.47 -11.16
C LYS A 102 -4.71 -8.62 -10.86
N THR A 103 -4.18 -7.92 -11.86
CA THR A 103 -2.91 -7.19 -11.75
C THR A 103 -3.01 -5.79 -12.37
N VAL A 104 -2.43 -4.79 -11.72
CA VAL A 104 -2.25 -3.43 -12.25
C VAL A 104 -0.78 -3.05 -12.06
N PRO A 105 0.13 -3.47 -12.96
CA PRO A 105 1.54 -3.08 -12.92
C PRO A 105 1.73 -1.68 -13.50
N SER A 106 2.75 -0.97 -13.03
CA SER A 106 2.97 0.43 -13.37
C SER A 106 4.44 0.78 -13.23
N GLU A 107 5.00 1.30 -14.32
CA GLU A 107 6.40 1.71 -14.41
C GLU A 107 6.44 3.16 -14.91
N GLY A 108 7.16 4.03 -14.19
CA GLY A 108 7.27 5.46 -14.50
C GLY A 108 5.91 6.17 -14.66
N SER A 109 4.86 5.67 -14.00
CA SER A 109 3.47 6.04 -14.29
C SER A 109 2.81 6.76 -13.11
N THR A 110 1.76 7.53 -13.41
CA THR A 110 0.92 8.17 -12.39
C THR A 110 -0.47 7.55 -12.34
N LEU A 111 -0.82 6.97 -11.19
CA LEU A 111 -2.10 6.30 -10.93
C LEU A 111 -2.84 6.95 -9.76
N PRO A 112 -3.94 7.68 -9.97
CA PRO A 112 -4.70 8.28 -8.88
C PRO A 112 -5.47 7.26 -8.03
N SER A 113 -6.03 6.18 -8.61
CA SER A 113 -6.75 5.20 -7.79
C SER A 113 -6.97 3.80 -8.36
N VAL A 114 -6.74 2.78 -7.53
CA VAL A 114 -7.22 1.40 -7.73
C VAL A 114 -8.28 1.08 -6.67
N LYS A 115 -9.54 0.84 -7.09
CA LYS A 115 -10.66 0.57 -6.19
C LYS A 115 -11.33 -0.78 -6.50
N GLY A 116 -11.49 -1.63 -5.49
CA GLY A 116 -12.28 -2.85 -5.56
C GLY A 116 -11.52 -4.09 -5.07
N ARG A 117 -11.60 -5.19 -5.82
CA ARG A 117 -10.91 -6.44 -5.50
C ARG A 117 -9.74 -6.62 -6.46
N THR A 118 -8.53 -6.53 -5.95
CA THR A 118 -7.30 -6.68 -6.73
C THR A 118 -6.44 -7.80 -6.18
N LYS A 119 -5.72 -8.58 -7.01
CA LYS A 119 -4.69 -9.48 -6.46
C LYS A 119 -3.42 -8.68 -6.17
N THR A 120 -2.86 -8.02 -7.18
CA THR A 120 -1.56 -7.36 -7.07
C THR A 120 -1.58 -5.98 -7.73
N VAL A 121 -0.94 -4.99 -7.12
CA VAL A 121 -0.71 -3.64 -7.69
C VAL A 121 0.78 -3.30 -7.55
N PRO A 122 1.66 -3.81 -8.43
CA PRO A 122 3.08 -3.43 -8.48
C PRO A 122 3.25 -1.98 -8.92
N SER A 123 4.28 -1.31 -8.41
CA SER A 123 4.63 0.06 -8.78
C SER A 123 6.14 0.24 -8.69
N GLU A 124 6.76 0.62 -9.80
CA GLU A 124 8.19 0.90 -9.91
C GLU A 124 8.37 2.32 -10.45
N GLY A 125 9.16 3.14 -9.76
CA GLY A 125 9.38 4.55 -10.12
C GLY A 125 8.08 5.35 -10.33
N SER A 126 7.00 4.96 -9.66
CA SER A 126 5.64 5.40 -9.97
C SER A 126 5.00 6.18 -8.82
N THR A 127 4.00 7.00 -9.15
CA THR A 127 3.17 7.70 -8.17
C THR A 127 1.76 7.09 -8.13
N LEU A 128 1.40 6.46 -7.01
CA LEU A 128 0.10 5.82 -6.80
C LEU A 128 -0.66 6.50 -5.65
N SER A 129 -1.71 7.29 -5.94
CA SER A 129 -2.36 8.07 -4.88
C SER A 129 -3.21 7.20 -3.94
N SER A 130 -3.92 6.18 -4.43
CA SER A 130 -4.66 5.30 -3.51
C SER A 130 -5.01 3.90 -4.03
N VAL A 131 -4.81 2.88 -3.18
CA VAL A 131 -5.39 1.55 -3.32
C VAL A 131 -6.50 1.37 -2.28
N LYS A 132 -7.75 1.15 -2.72
CA LYS A 132 -8.92 0.98 -1.85
C LYS A 132 -9.65 -0.33 -2.10
N GLY A 133 -9.85 -1.14 -1.06
CA GLY A 133 -10.70 -2.33 -1.11
C GLY A 133 -10.00 -3.58 -0.59
N ARG A 134 -10.14 -4.70 -1.31
CA ARG A 134 -9.52 -5.98 -0.95
C ARG A 134 -8.38 -6.29 -1.90
N THR A 135 -7.15 -6.22 -1.39
CA THR A 135 -5.93 -6.46 -2.17
C THR A 135 -5.13 -7.61 -1.56
N LYS A 136 -4.45 -8.45 -2.36
CA LYS A 136 -3.48 -9.39 -1.76
C LYS A 136 -2.17 -8.66 -1.49
N THR A 137 -1.57 -8.07 -2.51
CA THR A 137 -0.22 -7.49 -2.42
C THR A 137 -0.16 -6.13 -3.12
N VAL A 138 0.55 -5.17 -2.52
CA VAL A 138 0.86 -3.86 -3.12
C VAL A 138 2.36 -3.61 -2.96
N PRO A 139 3.23 -4.18 -3.84
CA PRO A 139 4.65 -3.87 -3.87
C PRO A 139 4.91 -2.46 -4.38
N SER A 140 5.96 -1.82 -3.88
CA SER A 140 6.38 -0.48 -4.29
C SER A 140 7.90 -0.39 -4.19
N GLU A 141 8.54 -0.05 -5.32
CA GLU A 141 9.99 0.16 -5.40
C GLU A 141 10.25 1.55 -5.99
N GLY A 142 11.08 2.35 -5.29
CA GLY A 142 11.38 3.74 -5.69
C GLY A 142 10.13 4.60 -5.92
N SER A 143 9.02 4.29 -5.25
CA SER A 143 7.69 4.79 -5.59
C SER A 143 7.07 5.62 -4.47
N THR A 144 6.13 6.48 -4.85
CA THR A 144 5.31 7.24 -3.89
C THR A 144 3.89 6.71 -3.87
N LEU A 145 3.48 6.09 -2.76
CA LEU A 145 2.16 5.51 -2.57
C LEU A 145 1.38 6.22 -1.46
N SER A 146 0.50 7.16 -1.82
CA SER A 146 -0.11 8.06 -0.82
C SER A 146 -1.01 7.33 0.20
N SER A 147 -1.78 6.30 -0.21
CA SER A 147 -2.55 5.52 0.76
C SER A 147 -3.04 4.14 0.31
N VAL A 148 -2.91 3.14 1.19
CA VAL A 148 -3.57 1.83 1.09
C VAL A 148 -4.70 1.73 2.12
N LYS A 149 -5.94 1.52 1.67
CA LYS A 149 -7.14 1.45 2.51
C LYS A 149 -7.93 0.16 2.29
N GLY A 150 -8.21 -0.59 3.36
CA GLY A 150 -9.13 -1.73 3.33
C GLY A 150 -8.52 -3.02 3.89
N CYS A 151 -8.70 -4.13 3.18
CA CYS A 151 -8.17 -5.44 3.56
C CYS A 151 -7.01 -5.83 2.64
N THR A 152 -5.79 -5.78 3.16
CA THR A 152 -4.57 -6.12 2.41
C THR A 152 -3.84 -7.28 3.06
N LYS A 153 -3.24 -8.21 2.30
CA LYS A 153 -2.34 -9.19 2.93
C LYS A 153 -0.99 -8.55 3.20
N THR A 154 -0.32 -8.05 2.16
CA THR A 154 1.06 -7.57 2.24
C THR A 154 1.22 -6.23 1.52
N VAL A 155 1.99 -5.31 2.11
CA VAL A 155 2.40 -4.03 1.50
C VAL A 155 3.93 -3.92 1.64
N PRO A 156 4.72 -4.53 0.74
CA PRO A 156 6.17 -4.33 0.68
C PRO A 156 6.52 -2.96 0.12
N SER A 157 7.60 -2.37 0.65
CA SER A 157 8.13 -1.11 0.16
C SER A 157 9.64 -1.07 0.25
N GLU A 158 10.30 -0.75 -0.85
CA GLU A 158 11.76 -0.55 -0.92
C GLU A 158 12.04 0.83 -1.50
N GLY A 159 12.89 1.62 -0.83
CA GLY A 159 13.24 2.98 -1.26
C GLY A 159 12.02 3.90 -1.51
N SER A 160 10.90 3.64 -0.82
CA SER A 160 9.60 4.19 -1.18
C SER A 160 9.01 5.08 -0.09
N THR A 161 8.07 5.94 -0.48
CA THR A 161 7.33 6.82 0.44
C THR A 161 5.87 6.38 0.55
N LEU A 162 5.44 5.99 1.75
CA LEU A 162 4.07 5.57 2.08
C LEU A 162 3.48 6.40 3.24
N PRO A 163 2.64 7.41 2.95
CA PRO A 163 2.00 8.20 4.00
C PRO A 163 1.01 7.41 4.89
N SER A 164 0.27 6.43 4.34
CA SER A 164 -0.73 5.73 5.15
C SER A 164 -1.18 4.33 4.68
N VAL A 165 -1.09 3.36 5.58
CA VAL A 165 -1.76 2.04 5.49
C VAL A 165 -2.88 1.95 6.52
N LYS A 166 -4.13 1.86 6.07
CA LYS A 166 -5.32 1.84 6.94
C LYS A 166 -6.21 0.62 6.71
N GLY A 167 -6.59 -0.07 7.78
CA GLY A 167 -7.58 -1.14 7.77
C GLY A 167 -7.05 -2.44 8.36
N ARG A 168 -7.27 -3.56 7.66
CA ARG A 168 -6.81 -4.89 8.09
C ARG A 168 -5.65 -5.32 7.19
N THR A 169 -4.45 -5.38 7.76
CA THR A 169 -3.23 -5.78 7.04
C THR A 169 -2.59 -6.99 7.73
N LYS A 170 -2.03 -7.95 6.98
CA LYS A 170 -1.21 -8.99 7.63
C LYS A 170 0.19 -8.45 7.87
N THR A 171 0.88 -8.00 6.82
CA THR A 171 2.30 -7.65 6.88
C THR A 171 2.58 -6.33 6.14
N VAL A 172 3.42 -5.50 6.75
CA VAL A 172 3.96 -4.27 6.15
C VAL A 172 5.48 -4.28 6.36
N PRO A 173 6.25 -4.90 5.45
CA PRO A 173 7.71 -4.76 5.42
C PRO A 173 8.13 -3.49 4.67
N SER A 174 9.13 -2.82 5.21
CA SER A 174 9.69 -1.60 4.66
C SER A 174 11.21 -1.58 4.82
N GLU A 175 11.91 -1.35 3.72
CA GLU A 175 13.38 -1.25 3.67
C GLU A 175 13.78 0.08 3.01
N GLY A 176 14.68 0.83 3.65
CA GLY A 176 15.10 2.16 3.17
C GLY A 176 13.95 3.13 2.87
N SER A 177 12.80 2.96 3.53
CA SER A 177 11.53 3.58 3.16
C SER A 177 11.03 4.55 4.23
N THR A 178 10.15 5.45 3.84
CA THR A 178 9.43 6.33 4.76
C THR A 178 7.96 5.93 4.85
N LEU A 179 7.49 5.58 6.05
CA LEU A 179 6.13 5.11 6.30
C LEU A 179 5.45 5.97 7.38
N SER A 180 4.61 6.94 7.03
CA SER A 180 4.11 7.88 8.04
C SER A 180 3.09 7.27 9.01
N SER A 181 2.24 6.35 8.55
CA SER A 181 1.23 5.75 9.45
C SER A 181 0.75 4.35 9.06
N VAL A 182 0.64 3.48 10.07
CA VAL A 182 -0.10 2.21 9.98
C VAL A 182 -1.25 2.24 10.98
N LYS A 183 -2.50 2.19 10.50
CA LYS A 183 -3.70 2.29 11.34
C LYS A 183 -4.66 1.11 11.16
N GLY A 184 -5.05 0.47 12.26
CA GLY A 184 -6.11 -0.54 12.27
C GLY A 184 -5.67 -1.86 12.89
N PHE A 185 -5.99 -2.97 12.23
CA PHE A 185 -5.56 -4.30 12.64
C PHE A 185 -4.40 -4.76 11.77
N THR A 186 -3.21 -4.91 12.36
CA THR A 186 -2.02 -5.38 11.64
C THR A 186 -1.45 -6.60 12.35
N LYS A 187 -1.00 -7.64 11.63
CA LYS A 187 -0.24 -8.71 12.31
C LYS A 187 1.20 -8.23 12.55
N THR A 188 1.91 -7.84 11.51
CA THR A 188 3.33 -7.50 11.58
C THR A 188 3.62 -6.22 10.82
N VAL A 189 4.39 -5.33 11.44
CA VAL A 189 5.09 -4.21 10.79
C VAL A 189 6.58 -4.47 10.97
N ARG A 190 7.36 -4.43 9.89
CA ARG A 190 8.82 -4.57 9.91
C ARG A 190 9.42 -3.36 9.20
N SER A 191 10.41 -2.73 9.83
CA SER A 191 11.12 -1.58 9.29
C SER A 191 12.61 -1.81 9.45
N GLU A 192 13.34 -1.75 8.35
CA GLU A 192 14.80 -1.84 8.29
C GLU A 192 15.36 -0.60 7.59
N GLY A 193 16.31 0.10 8.23
CA GLY A 193 16.87 1.35 7.71
C GLY A 193 15.81 2.39 7.34
N SER A 194 14.66 2.35 8.01
CA SER A 194 13.44 3.05 7.58
C SER A 194 12.95 4.03 8.64
N THR A 195 12.16 5.01 8.21
CA THR A 195 11.47 5.93 9.12
C THR A 195 9.99 5.59 9.16
N LEU A 196 9.44 5.27 10.35
CA LEU A 196 8.03 4.90 10.50
C LEU A 196 7.34 5.80 11.52
N SER A 197 6.59 6.82 11.08
CA SER A 197 6.12 7.89 11.98
C SER A 197 5.12 7.43 13.05
N SER A 198 4.23 6.48 12.74
CA SER A 198 3.27 5.97 13.74
C SER A 198 2.64 4.61 13.43
N VAL A 199 2.40 3.81 14.46
CA VAL A 199 1.56 2.61 14.41
C VAL A 199 0.41 2.76 15.40
N LYS A 200 -0.84 2.71 14.93
CA LYS A 200 -2.04 2.88 15.76
C LYS A 200 -3.04 1.75 15.59
N GLY A 201 -3.48 1.15 16.70
CA GLY A 201 -4.59 0.19 16.72
C GLY A 201 -4.21 -1.11 17.39
N ARG A 202 -4.53 -2.25 16.74
CA ARG A 202 -4.22 -3.58 17.25
C ARG A 202 -3.15 -4.22 16.37
N THR A 203 -1.95 -4.35 16.90
CA THR A 203 -0.80 -4.94 16.22
C THR A 203 -0.33 -6.18 16.96
N LYS A 204 0.14 -7.24 16.28
CA LYS A 204 0.85 -8.31 17.01
C LYS A 204 2.30 -7.90 17.23
N THR A 205 3.02 -7.58 16.16
CA THR A 205 4.46 -7.30 16.21
C THR A 205 4.79 -6.02 15.44
N VAL A 206 5.61 -5.17 16.03
CA VAL A 206 6.28 -4.03 15.36
C VAL A 206 7.78 -4.26 15.55
N ARG A 207 8.51 -4.68 14.51
CA ARG A 207 9.96 -4.89 14.55
C ARG A 207 10.67 -3.73 13.85
N SER A 208 11.79 -3.32 14.42
CA SER A 208 12.56 -2.17 13.96
C SER A 208 14.05 -2.47 14.07
N GLU A 209 14.76 -2.24 12.98
CA GLU A 209 16.20 -2.49 12.86
C GLU A 209 16.86 -1.29 12.16
N GLY A 210 17.83 -0.65 12.82
CA GLY A 210 18.46 0.58 12.31
C GLY A 210 17.46 1.69 11.94
N SER A 211 16.32 1.76 12.63
CA SER A 211 15.14 2.54 12.19
C SER A 211 14.71 3.58 13.22
N ILE A 212 13.95 4.58 12.76
CA ILE A 212 13.37 5.63 13.62
C ILE A 212 11.85 5.45 13.67
N LEU A 213 11.27 5.17 14.85
CA LEU A 213 9.81 5.02 15.01
C LEU A 213 9.21 5.96 16.06
N PRO A 214 8.64 7.12 15.70
CA PRO A 214 8.10 8.14 16.59
C PRO A 214 6.96 7.73 17.52
N SER A 215 6.11 6.73 17.21
CA SER A 215 5.06 6.30 18.16
C SER A 215 4.39 4.97 17.84
N VAL A 216 4.25 4.10 18.84
CA VAL A 216 3.35 2.93 18.80
C VAL A 216 2.21 3.13 19.81
N LYS A 217 0.96 3.16 19.33
CA LYS A 217 -0.23 3.41 20.16
C LYS A 217 -1.31 2.32 20.01
N GLY A 218 -1.76 1.76 21.13
CA GLY A 218 -2.92 0.87 21.19
C GLY A 218 -2.62 -0.46 21.87
N PHE A 219 -3.07 -1.57 21.27
CA PHE A 219 -2.74 -2.90 21.74
C PHE A 219 -1.66 -3.50 20.85
N THR A 220 -0.49 -3.79 21.43
CA THR A 220 0.60 -4.47 20.73
C THR A 220 1.01 -5.71 21.52
N LYS A 221 1.36 -6.84 20.88
CA LYS A 221 1.96 -7.94 21.65
C LYS A 221 3.43 -7.65 21.91
N THR A 222 4.20 -7.42 20.85
CA THR A 222 5.66 -7.30 20.94
C THR A 222 6.16 -6.11 20.12
N VAL A 223 7.13 -5.35 20.66
CA VAL A 223 7.83 -4.28 19.95
C VAL A 223 9.35 -4.50 20.07
N PRO A 224 9.98 -5.37 19.25
CA PRO A 224 11.43 -5.53 19.23
C PRO A 224 12.13 -4.36 18.52
N SER A 225 13.27 -3.96 19.06
CA SER A 225 14.07 -2.84 18.59
C SER A 225 15.56 -3.19 18.66
N GLU A 226 16.25 -3.11 17.52
CA GLU A 226 17.70 -3.30 17.42
C GLU A 226 18.31 -2.06 16.76
N GLY A 227 19.30 -1.43 17.40
CA GLY A 227 19.98 -0.24 16.88
C GLY A 227 19.05 0.91 16.48
N SER A 228 17.91 1.04 17.16
CA SER A 228 16.80 1.90 16.71
C SER A 228 16.45 2.97 17.74
N THR A 229 15.78 4.03 17.28
CA THR A 229 15.29 5.11 18.15
C THR A 229 13.76 5.09 18.22
N LEU A 230 13.21 4.91 19.43
CA LEU A 230 11.79 4.67 19.69
C LEU A 230 11.18 5.68 20.69
N PRO A 231 10.57 6.82 20.28
CA PRO A 231 10.14 7.90 21.18
C PRO A 231 9.01 7.55 22.16
N SER A 232 8.05 6.69 21.79
CA SER A 232 6.96 6.32 22.72
C SER A 232 6.20 5.05 22.35
N VAL A 233 6.06 4.15 23.32
CA VAL A 233 5.08 3.04 23.28
C VAL A 233 3.94 3.36 24.25
N LYS A 234 2.72 3.57 23.75
CA LYS A 234 1.54 3.92 24.55
C LYS A 234 0.41 2.89 24.42
N GLY A 235 -0.05 2.35 25.53
CA GLY A 235 -1.24 1.50 25.59
C GLY A 235 -0.99 0.17 26.30
N ARG A 236 -1.52 -0.92 25.74
CA ARG A 236 -1.32 -2.28 26.28
C ARG A 236 -0.28 -3.01 25.43
N THR A 237 0.86 -3.31 26.02
CA THR A 237 1.93 -4.07 25.37
C THR A 237 2.27 -5.31 26.18
N LYS A 238 2.60 -6.46 25.58
CA LYS A 238 3.13 -7.58 26.37
C LYS A 238 4.62 -7.37 26.61
N THR A 239 5.40 -7.23 25.54
CA THR A 239 6.87 -7.20 25.63
C THR A 239 7.45 -6.09 24.75
N VAL A 240 8.45 -5.38 25.26
CA VAL A 240 9.23 -4.38 24.49
C VAL A 240 10.73 -4.71 24.65
N PRO A 241 11.27 -5.65 23.86
CA PRO A 241 12.71 -5.94 23.83
C PRO A 241 13.49 -4.81 23.12
N SER A 242 14.68 -4.52 23.63
CA SER A 242 15.54 -3.45 23.15
C SER A 242 17.00 -3.85 23.23
N GLU A 243 17.70 -3.78 22.10
CA GLU A 243 19.15 -3.99 22.01
C GLU A 243 19.79 -2.79 21.32
N GLY A 244 20.80 -2.19 21.98
CA GLY A 244 21.53 -1.03 21.44
C GLY A 244 20.63 0.15 21.02
N SER A 245 19.48 0.31 21.67
CA SER A 245 18.41 1.20 21.21
C SER A 245 18.12 2.31 22.24
N THR A 246 17.51 3.40 21.77
CA THR A 246 17.09 4.54 22.62
C THR A 246 15.57 4.57 22.74
N LEU A 247 15.04 4.44 23.97
CA LEU A 247 13.61 4.29 24.30
C LEU A 247 13.15 5.36 25.32
N PRO A 248 12.69 6.57 24.93
CA PRO A 248 12.38 7.66 25.85
C PRO A 248 11.20 7.38 26.79
N SER A 249 10.16 6.65 26.34
CA SER A 249 8.99 6.41 27.20
C SER A 249 8.10 5.23 26.83
N VAL A 250 7.91 4.30 27.78
CA VAL A 250 6.84 3.29 27.74
C VAL A 250 5.72 3.72 28.69
N LYS A 251 4.50 3.95 28.17
CA LYS A 251 3.33 4.40 28.94
C LYS A 251 2.16 3.42 28.83
N GLY A 252 1.65 2.91 29.94
CA GLY A 252 0.39 2.15 29.99
C GLY A 252 0.49 0.86 30.77
N CYS A 253 0.05 -0.26 30.18
CA CYS A 253 0.18 -1.58 30.78
C CYS A 253 1.14 -2.42 29.95
N THR A 254 2.33 -2.68 30.48
CA THR A 254 3.35 -3.51 29.86
C THR A 254 3.60 -4.73 30.73
N LYS A 255 3.83 -5.93 30.19
CA LYS A 255 4.27 -7.05 31.05
C LYS A 255 5.78 -6.96 31.29
N THR A 256 6.57 -6.90 30.23
CA THR A 256 8.03 -7.03 30.31
C THR A 256 8.70 -6.01 29.40
N VAL A 257 9.77 -5.36 29.87
CA VAL A 257 10.63 -4.47 29.08
C VAL A 257 12.08 -4.92 29.26
N PRO A 258 12.56 -5.92 28.49
CA PRO A 258 13.98 -6.31 28.48
C PRO A 258 14.81 -5.27 27.73
N SER A 259 15.98 -4.96 28.27
CA SER A 259 16.93 -4.05 27.61
C SER A 259 18.38 -4.49 27.78
N GLU A 260 19.11 -4.52 26.67
CA GLU A 260 20.56 -4.74 26.63
C GLU A 260 21.23 -3.56 25.92
N GLY A 261 22.26 -2.98 26.54
CA GLY A 261 23.02 -1.85 25.97
C GLY A 261 22.16 -0.65 25.54
N SER A 262 21.00 -0.45 26.17
CA SER A 262 19.97 0.51 25.72
C SER A 262 19.77 1.66 26.71
N THR A 263 19.17 2.76 26.24
CA THR A 263 18.83 3.91 27.10
C THR A 263 17.32 4.00 27.31
N LEU A 264 16.89 4.02 28.57
CA LEU A 264 15.49 3.98 29.02
C LEU A 264 15.21 5.10 30.05
N PRO A 265 14.84 6.32 29.63
CA PRO A 265 14.55 7.41 30.55
C PRO A 265 13.32 7.18 31.42
N SER A 266 12.25 6.55 30.91
CA SER A 266 11.01 6.42 31.71
C SER A 266 10.06 5.27 31.33
N VAL A 267 9.67 4.48 32.34
CA VAL A 267 8.54 3.53 32.26
C VAL A 267 7.42 4.02 33.17
N LYS A 268 6.25 4.34 32.61
CA LYS A 268 5.08 4.82 33.38
C LYS A 268 3.86 3.90 33.24
N GLY A 269 3.25 3.53 34.36
CA GLY A 269 2.02 2.74 34.42
C GLY A 269 2.17 1.40 35.14
N ARG A 270 1.47 0.36 34.68
CA ARG A 270 1.60 -0.99 35.24
C ARG A 270 2.63 -1.76 34.43
N THR A 271 3.76 -2.09 35.03
CA THR A 271 4.81 -2.92 34.41
C THR A 271 5.13 -4.08 35.34
N LYS A 272 5.16 -5.33 34.87
CA LYS A 272 5.55 -6.44 35.75
C LYS A 272 7.06 -6.44 35.94
N THR A 273 7.82 -6.59 34.86
CA THR A 273 9.28 -6.77 34.91
C THR A 273 10.02 -5.83 33.96
N VAL A 274 11.20 -5.37 34.41
CA VAL A 274 12.14 -4.57 33.60
C VAL A 274 13.56 -5.14 33.79
N PRO A 275 13.90 -6.26 33.11
CA PRO A 275 15.26 -6.78 33.08
C PRO A 275 16.17 -5.82 32.29
N SER A 276 17.36 -5.55 32.80
CA SER A 276 18.28 -4.57 32.21
C SER A 276 19.72 -5.01 32.41
N GLU A 277 20.46 -5.21 31.32
CA GLU A 277 21.90 -5.45 31.32
C GLU A 277 22.61 -4.35 30.51
N GLY A 278 23.66 -3.76 31.08
CA GLY A 278 24.40 -2.66 30.43
C GLY A 278 23.55 -1.46 29.98
N SER A 279 22.36 -1.28 30.54
CA SER A 279 21.38 -0.29 30.12
C SER A 279 21.17 0.80 31.18
N THR A 280 20.82 2.00 30.75
CA THR A 280 20.54 3.13 31.67
C THR A 280 19.04 3.29 31.88
N LEU A 281 18.55 3.20 33.12
CA LEU A 281 17.14 3.37 33.48
C LEU A 281 16.95 4.53 34.46
N SER A 282 16.38 5.65 34.00
CA SER A 282 16.31 6.87 34.84
C SER A 282 15.10 6.92 35.76
N SER A 283 13.95 6.38 35.37
CA SER A 283 12.72 6.47 36.19
C SER A 283 11.68 5.40 35.88
N VAL A 284 11.14 4.76 36.92
CA VAL A 284 9.98 3.89 36.83
C VAL A 284 8.87 4.46 37.72
N LYS A 285 7.71 4.81 37.14
CA LYS A 285 6.60 5.43 37.87
C LYS A 285 5.29 4.65 37.66
N GLY A 286 4.80 4.00 38.70
CA GLY A 286 3.55 3.25 38.71
C GLY A 286 3.71 1.92 39.45
N ARG A 287 2.76 0.99 39.27
CA ARG A 287 2.82 -0.29 39.99
C ARG A 287 3.77 -1.23 39.26
N THR A 288 4.91 -1.51 39.89
CA THR A 288 5.89 -2.49 39.43
C THR A 288 6.04 -3.66 40.40
N GLU A 289 6.02 -4.88 39.87
CA GLU A 289 6.28 -6.13 40.61
C GLU A 289 7.76 -6.48 40.39
N THR A 290 8.68 -5.72 40.97
CA THR A 290 10.12 -5.77 40.62
C THR A 290 10.86 -7.02 41.15
N GLN A 291 11.57 -7.71 40.25
CA GLN A 291 12.97 -8.11 40.46
C GLN A 291 13.83 -7.18 39.57
N THR A 292 14.56 -6.26 40.20
CA THR A 292 15.63 -5.48 39.56
C THR A 292 16.94 -6.18 39.85
N ASN A 293 17.49 -6.95 38.91
CA ASN A 293 18.90 -7.35 38.98
C ASN A 293 19.72 -6.16 38.51
N LYS A 294 20.13 -5.33 39.47
CA LYS A 294 21.02 -4.20 39.25
C LYS A 294 22.45 -4.73 39.26
N LEU A 295 22.96 -5.19 38.12
CA LEU A 295 24.40 -5.39 37.97
C LEU A 295 25.02 -4.02 37.65
N GLN A 296 25.55 -3.36 38.69
CA GLN A 296 26.43 -2.21 38.51
C GLN A 296 27.73 -2.73 37.88
N GLY A 297 27.88 -2.54 36.57
CA GLY A 297 29.17 -2.65 35.90
C GLY A 297 30.06 -1.50 36.36
N SER A 298 31.23 -1.87 36.89
CA SER A 298 32.32 -1.01 37.37
C SER A 298 33.05 -0.34 36.22
#